data_AF-A0A662KAY7-F1
#
_entry.id   AF-A0A662KAY7-F1
#
_cell.length_a   1.000
_cell.length_b   1.000
_cell.length_c   1.000
_cell.angle_alpha   90.00
_cell.angle_beta   90.00
_cell.angle_gamma   90.00
#
_symmetry.space_group_name_H-M   'P 1'
#
loop_
_entity.id
_entity.type
_entity.pdbx_description
1 polymer ?
#
loop_
_entity_poly.entity_id
_entity_poly.type
_entity_poly.pdbx_seq_one_letter_code
_entity_poly.pdbx_strand_id
1 'polypeptide(L)'
;MNVIKFSHEYTKMNSEHRPPPTKATLLQVFVVDYKELTSVFKKYDAMYYDQEKQDWSLYPIPHGKLLVLLLKSYGDFVWTTIRRFTPRKFEYYKNHCGGEFLIQIKEENR
;
A
#
# COMPACT_ATOMS: atom_id res chain seq x y z
N MET A 1 -15.40 -10.26 4.59
CA MET A 1 -13.95 -10.47 4.42
C MET A 1 -13.31 -9.12 4.14
N ASN A 2 -12.19 -8.79 4.80
CA ASN A 2 -11.55 -7.49 4.67
C ASN A 2 -10.67 -7.46 3.42
N VAL A 3 -10.76 -6.39 2.62
CA VAL A 3 -10.07 -6.28 1.33
C VAL A 3 -9.38 -4.92 1.23
N ILE A 4 -8.11 -4.92 0.83
CA ILE A 4 -7.37 -3.73 0.45
C ILE A 4 -7.21 -3.75 -1.07
N LYS A 5 -7.81 -2.77 -1.74
CA LYS A 5 -7.74 -2.61 -3.20
C LYS A 5 -6.58 -1.71 -3.61
N PHE A 6 -5.90 -2.08 -4.67
CA PHE A 6 -4.79 -1.35 -5.27
C PHE A 6 -5.07 -1.11 -6.75
N SER A 7 -4.72 0.08 -7.21
CA SER A 7 -4.91 0.48 -8.61
C SER A 7 -3.88 -0.14 -9.54
N HIS A 8 -2.67 -0.42 -9.03
CA HIS A 8 -1.55 -0.97 -9.79
C HIS A 8 -0.79 -1.97 -8.92
N GLU A 9 0.04 -2.78 -9.56
CA GLU A 9 1.10 -3.54 -8.92
C GLU A 9 2.27 -2.59 -8.61
N TYR A 10 2.57 -2.40 -7.33
CA TYR A 10 3.65 -1.50 -6.90
C TYR A 10 4.96 -2.28 -6.77
N THR A 11 6.09 -1.63 -7.08
CA THR A 11 7.42 -2.23 -6.96
C THR A 11 7.68 -2.88 -5.61
N LYS A 12 7.29 -2.21 -4.52
CA LYS A 12 7.40 -2.72 -3.13
C LYS A 12 6.60 -3.99 -2.84
N MET A 13 5.70 -4.41 -3.72
CA MET A 13 4.91 -5.65 -3.57
C MET A 13 5.64 -6.85 -4.14
N ASN A 14 6.63 -6.61 -5.01
CA ASN A 14 7.40 -7.64 -5.67
C ASN A 14 8.65 -7.93 -4.85
N SER A 15 8.89 -9.22 -4.60
CA SER A 15 10.19 -9.71 -4.15
C SER A 15 10.76 -10.56 -5.27
N GLU A 16 12.10 -10.63 -5.39
CA GLU A 16 12.80 -11.28 -6.52
C GLU A 16 12.35 -12.71 -6.84
N HIS A 17 11.65 -13.37 -5.92
CA HIS A 17 11.20 -14.76 -6.06
C HIS A 17 9.71 -14.99 -5.73
N ARG A 18 8.89 -13.94 -5.63
CA ARG A 18 7.46 -14.10 -5.30
C ARG A 18 6.57 -13.14 -6.08
N PRO A 19 5.40 -13.62 -6.54
CA PRO A 19 4.40 -12.75 -7.13
C PRO A 19 3.88 -11.74 -6.10
N PRO A 20 3.11 -10.72 -6.52
CA PRO A 20 2.44 -9.82 -5.59
C PRO A 20 1.58 -10.57 -4.57
N PRO A 21 1.56 -10.12 -3.29
CA PRO A 21 0.77 -10.74 -2.24
C PRO A 21 -0.72 -10.72 -2.58
N THR A 22 -1.39 -11.86 -2.40
CA THR A 22 -2.86 -11.97 -2.45
C THR A 22 -3.50 -11.81 -1.06
N LYS A 23 -2.68 -11.88 -0.01
CA LYS A 23 -3.05 -11.73 1.41
C LYS A 23 -1.96 -10.99 2.18
N ALA A 24 -2.37 -10.20 3.16
CA ALA A 24 -1.45 -9.57 4.11
C ALA A 24 -2.10 -9.40 5.49
N THR A 25 -1.31 -9.57 6.55
CA THR A 25 -1.70 -9.17 7.90
C THR A 25 -1.43 -7.68 8.09
N LEU A 26 -2.43 -6.94 8.56
CA LEU A 26 -2.24 -5.54 8.98
C LEU A 26 -1.56 -5.51 10.33
N LEU A 27 -0.27 -5.15 10.36
CA LEU A 27 0.48 -5.09 11.62
C LEU A 27 0.13 -3.85 12.43
N GLN A 28 0.14 -2.68 11.79
CA GLN A 28 -0.06 -1.40 12.46
C GLN A 28 -0.54 -0.31 11.49
N VAL A 29 -1.22 0.69 12.05
CA VAL A 29 -1.66 1.91 11.34
C VAL A 29 -1.00 3.13 11.99
N PHE A 30 -0.33 3.94 11.18
CA PHE A 30 0.23 5.22 11.62
C PHE A 30 -0.53 6.36 10.97
N VAL A 31 -0.79 7.42 11.74
CA VAL A 31 -1.26 8.70 11.20
C VAL A 31 -0.04 9.60 11.07
N VAL A 32 0.18 10.12 9.87
CA VAL A 32 1.31 11.01 9.55
C VAL A 32 0.80 12.16 8.69
N ASP A 33 1.49 13.29 8.70
CA ASP A 33 1.31 14.35 7.71
C ASP A 33 2.23 14.13 6.50
N TYR A 34 1.75 14.51 5.31
CA TYR A 34 2.52 14.47 4.07
C TYR A 34 3.91 15.11 4.17
N LYS A 35 4.05 16.17 4.98
CA LYS A 35 5.33 16.89 5.17
C LYS A 35 6.36 16.10 5.98
N GLU A 36 5.92 15.15 6.80
CA GLU A 36 6.79 14.28 7.59
C GLU A 36 7.38 13.14 6.76
N LEU A 37 6.74 12.80 5.64
CA LEU A 37 7.21 11.76 4.72
C LEU A 37 8.36 12.28 3.84
N THR A 38 9.50 11.59 3.91
CA THR A 38 10.65 11.86 3.04
C THR A 38 10.32 11.56 1.57
N SER A 39 11.03 12.20 0.64
CA SER A 39 10.90 11.92 -0.79
C SER A 39 11.20 10.46 -1.14
N VAL A 40 12.17 9.84 -0.45
CA VAL A 40 12.55 8.44 -0.62
C VAL A 40 11.41 7.50 -0.21
N PHE A 41 10.77 7.75 0.94
CA PHE A 41 9.63 6.94 1.38
C PHE A 41 8.42 7.07 0.44
N LYS A 42 8.14 8.29 -0.03
CA LYS A 42 7.09 8.55 -1.03
C LYS A 42 7.35 7.75 -2.31
N LYS A 43 8.59 7.77 -2.81
CA LYS A 43 8.99 7.00 -4.00
C LYS A 43 8.84 5.50 -3.77
N TYR A 44 9.37 4.98 -2.66
CA TYR A 44 9.24 3.57 -2.28
C TYR A 44 7.77 3.12 -2.25
N ASP A 45 6.87 3.91 -1.67
CA ASP A 45 5.48 3.52 -1.54
C ASP A 45 4.69 3.69 -2.85
N ALA A 46 4.98 4.70 -3.65
CA ALA A 46 4.13 5.06 -4.80
C ALA A 46 4.60 4.51 -6.16
N MET A 47 5.80 3.93 -6.25
CA MET A 47 6.41 3.55 -7.53
C MET A 47 5.81 2.27 -8.12
N TYR A 48 5.39 2.36 -9.38
CA TYR A 48 4.86 1.28 -10.19
C TYR A 48 5.36 1.42 -11.64
N TYR A 49 5.29 0.33 -12.41
CA TYR A 49 5.58 0.37 -13.85
C TYR A 49 4.27 0.64 -14.60
N ASP A 50 4.21 1.72 -15.36
CA ASP A 50 3.05 2.10 -16.17
C ASP A 50 3.15 1.39 -17.53
N GLN A 51 2.29 0.40 -17.76
CA GLN A 51 2.31 -0.41 -18.97
C GLN A 51 1.91 0.39 -20.21
N GLU A 52 1.02 1.38 -20.08
CA GLU A 52 0.61 2.21 -21.21
C GLU A 52 1.75 3.11 -21.69
N LYS A 53 2.55 3.64 -20.75
CA LYS A 53 3.69 4.51 -21.05
C LYS A 53 5.01 3.77 -21.26
N GLN A 54 5.07 2.49 -20.91
CA GLN A 54 6.30 1.70 -20.87
C GLN A 54 7.42 2.37 -20.06
N ASP A 55 7.07 2.98 -18.93
CA ASP A 55 8.00 3.70 -18.07
C ASP A 55 7.60 3.65 -16.58
N TRP A 56 8.55 3.94 -15.70
CA TRP A 56 8.34 4.04 -14.26
C TRP A 56 7.55 5.30 -13.89
N SER A 57 6.49 5.14 -13.12
CA SER A 57 5.63 6.23 -12.66
C SER A 57 5.40 6.19 -11.14
N LEU A 58 4.96 7.33 -10.58
CA LEU A 58 4.59 7.46 -9.18
C LEU A 58 3.09 7.71 -9.05
N TYR A 59 2.40 6.88 -8.27
CA TYR A 59 0.99 7.12 -7.97
C TYR A 59 0.84 8.39 -7.09
N PRO A 60 -0.09 9.30 -7.41
CA PRO A 60 -0.25 10.53 -6.65
C PRO A 60 -0.59 10.29 -5.17
N ILE A 61 0.23 10.85 -4.27
CA ILE A 61 -0.02 10.82 -2.83
C ILE A 61 -0.77 12.10 -2.43
N PRO A 62 -1.94 12.02 -1.77
CA PRO A 62 -2.65 13.20 -1.29
C PRO A 62 -1.83 14.02 -0.28
N HIS A 63 -1.97 15.34 -0.31
CA HIS A 63 -1.40 16.22 0.72
C HIS A 63 -2.22 16.19 2.02
N GLY A 64 -1.57 16.54 3.14
CA GLY A 64 -2.16 16.61 4.48
C GLY A 64 -2.05 15.29 5.25
N LYS A 65 -3.03 15.01 6.12
CA LYS A 65 -3.05 13.79 6.94
C LYS A 65 -3.21 12.53 6.09
N LEU A 66 -2.43 11.53 6.41
CA LEU A 66 -2.33 10.24 5.73
C LEU A 66 -2.39 9.11 6.74
N LEU A 67 -2.74 7.93 6.25
CA LEU A 67 -2.56 6.67 6.93
C LEU A 67 -1.41 5.92 6.27
N VAL A 68 -0.47 5.44 7.07
CA VAL A 68 0.51 4.44 6.65
C VAL A 68 0.08 3.12 7.26
N LEU A 69 -0.27 2.16 6.40
CA LEU A 69 -0.57 0.80 6.81
C LEU A 69 0.71 -0.03 6.69
N LEU A 70 1.15 -0.64 7.79
CA LEU A 70 2.24 -1.61 7.79
C LEU A 70 1.66 -3.01 7.60
N LEU A 71 2.09 -3.68 6.54
CA LEU A 71 1.54 -4.96 6.09
C LEU A 71 2.64 -6.03 6.13
N LYS A 72 2.25 -7.26 6.47
CA LYS A 72 3.13 -8.45 6.45
C LYS A 72 2.53 -9.52 5.55
N SER A 73 3.34 -10.04 4.63
CA SER A 73 2.97 -11.10 3.69
C SER A 73 4.09 -12.16 3.62
N TYR A 74 3.79 -13.33 3.06
CA TYR A 74 4.77 -14.38 2.73
C TYR A 74 5.83 -14.66 3.84
N GLY A 75 5.42 -14.94 5.06
CA GLY A 75 6.35 -14.99 6.20
C GLY A 75 6.72 -13.58 6.61
N ASP A 76 8.00 -13.20 6.57
CA ASP A 76 8.51 -11.93 7.10
C ASP A 76 8.65 -10.79 6.07
N PHE A 77 7.98 -10.89 4.92
CA PHE A 77 7.99 -9.81 3.94
C PHE A 77 7.08 -8.67 4.41
N VAL A 78 7.68 -7.57 4.83
CA VAL A 78 6.98 -6.38 5.33
C VAL A 78 7.02 -5.27 4.31
N TRP A 79 5.87 -4.62 4.11
CA TRP A 79 5.70 -3.54 3.15
C TRP A 79 4.64 -2.55 3.64
N THR A 80 4.54 -1.39 3.00
CA THR A 80 3.59 -0.35 3.40
C THR A 80 2.60 0.02 2.31
N THR A 81 1.51 0.68 2.69
CA THR A 81 0.72 1.49 1.76
C THR A 81 0.27 2.78 2.41
N ILE A 82 0.46 3.88 1.69
CA ILE A 82 -0.07 5.19 2.04
C ILE A 82 -1.51 5.31 1.56
N ARG A 83 -2.40 5.79 2.42
CA ARG A 83 -3.82 6.03 2.13
C ARG A 83 -4.23 7.41 2.62
N ARG A 84 -5.23 7.99 1.96
CA ARG A 84 -5.90 9.20 2.45
C ARG A 84 -6.47 8.96 3.86
N PHE A 85 -6.17 9.87 4.78
CA PHE A 85 -6.82 9.88 6.09
C PHE A 85 -8.28 10.30 5.98
N THR A 86 -9.15 9.54 6.62
CA THR A 86 -10.45 10.00 7.11
C THR A 86 -10.68 9.36 8.47
N PRO A 87 -11.45 9.99 9.39
CA PRO A 87 -11.73 9.39 10.70
C PRO A 87 -12.30 7.96 10.56
N ARG A 88 -13.23 7.76 9.62
CA ARG A 88 -13.81 6.44 9.32
C ARG A 88 -12.78 5.41 8.88
N LYS A 89 -11.83 5.78 8.00
CA LYS A 89 -10.78 4.85 7.53
C LYS A 89 -9.79 4.54 8.64
N PHE A 90 -9.43 5.53 9.44
CA PHE A 90 -8.54 5.35 10.58
C PHE A 90 -9.13 4.35 11.57
N GLU A 91 -10.37 4.56 12.02
CA GLU A 91 -11.06 3.64 12.93
C GLU A 91 -11.22 2.25 12.34
N TYR A 92 -11.57 2.16 11.05
CA TYR A 92 -11.67 0.89 10.35
C TYR A 92 -10.34 0.12 10.42
N TYR A 93 -9.22 0.70 9.96
CA TYR A 93 -7.96 -0.04 9.93
C TYR A 93 -7.41 -0.30 11.34
N LYS A 94 -7.54 0.66 12.26
CA LYS A 94 -7.09 0.51 13.65
C LYS A 94 -7.75 -0.68 14.35
N ASN A 95 -9.06 -0.84 14.18
CA ASN A 95 -9.82 -1.96 14.77
C ASN A 95 -9.55 -3.31 14.07
N HIS A 96 -8.80 -3.33 12.98
CA HIS A 96 -8.43 -4.53 12.24
C HIS A 96 -6.92 -4.81 12.26
N CYS A 97 -6.13 -4.08 13.08
CA CYS A 97 -4.75 -4.46 13.34
C CYS A 97 -4.68 -5.90 13.89
N GLY A 98 -3.68 -6.65 13.45
CA GLY A 98 -3.55 -8.11 13.68
C GLY A 98 -4.39 -8.97 12.73
N GLY A 99 -5.35 -8.39 11.98
CA GLY A 99 -6.22 -9.11 11.06
C GLY A 99 -5.61 -9.34 9.67
N GLU A 100 -6.06 -10.42 9.01
CA GLU A 100 -5.74 -10.69 7.61
C GLU A 100 -6.67 -9.92 6.66
N PHE A 101 -6.07 -9.36 5.60
CA PHE A 101 -6.75 -8.72 4.49
C PHE A 101 -6.43 -9.46 3.19
N LEU A 102 -7.43 -9.57 2.32
CA LEU A 102 -7.17 -9.86 0.91
C LEU A 102 -6.57 -8.63 0.24
N ILE A 103 -5.60 -8.88 -0.63
CA ILE A 103 -4.97 -7.88 -1.48
C ILE A 103 -5.52 -8.08 -2.88
N GLN A 104 -6.19 -7.04 -3.38
CA GLN A 104 -6.77 -7.05 -4.73
C GLN A 104 -6.12 -5.95 -5.55
N ILE A 105 -5.31 -6.34 -6.53
CA ILE A 105 -4.75 -5.44 -7.53
C ILE A 105 -5.73 -5.43 -8.70
N LYS A 106 -6.08 -4.25 -9.22
CA LYS A 106 -6.86 -4.19 -10.47
C LYS A 106 -6.04 -4.86 -11.56
N GLU A 107 -6.63 -5.86 -12.21
CA GLU A 107 -6.13 -6.32 -13.50
C GLU A 107 -6.38 -5.17 -14.49
N GLU A 108 -5.31 -4.55 -14.99
CA GLU A 108 -5.41 -3.80 -16.23
C GLU A 108 -5.80 -4.82 -17.30
N ASN A 109 -6.95 -4.60 -17.95
CA ASN A 109 -7.39 -5.43 -19.07
C ASN A 109 -6.24 -5.53 -20.06
N ARG A 110 -5.68 -6.74 -20.20
CA ARG A 110 -4.74 -7.06 -21.29
C ARG A 110 -5.45 -7.00 -22.64
#